data_AF-A0A920D473-F1
#
_entry.id   AF-A0A920D473-F1
#
_cell.length_a   1.000
_cell.length_b   1.000
_cell.length_c   1.000
_cell.angle_alpha   90.00
_cell.angle_beta   90.00
_cell.angle_gamma   90.00
#
_symmetry.space_group_name_H-M   'P 1'
#
loop_
_entity.id
_entity.type
_entity.pdbx_description
1 polymer ?
#
loop_
_entity_poly.entity_id
_entity_poly.type
_entity_poly.pdbx_seq_one_letter_code
_entity_poly.pdbx_strand_id
1 'polypeptide(L)'
;MAKPIFLKRKLLTIRSSAVSPNFQGKTVLASEPWTFVESWLRNNSTVEASFYWEQAKNFYLSSKSLPTTAAPLPLYYCFLNAAKTLLIVKKQVFSTKHGVSGNYSGKRAARPNTEDEKVNFKTRGILAALGSLIDDHITPGEYQYNLDQLFYNIPYIHRAYCLSYDTETRTVPELFIPIKDPHFVNKPGSTQSWFVAEIEPDPRYANGHTINKLPPDFERLTNISDRYVIRMKKRFR
;
A
#
# COMPACT_ATOMS: atom_id res chain seq x y z
N MET A 1 -22.06 -20.90 -14.38
CA MET A 1 -21.16 -20.31 -13.36
C MET A 1 -20.10 -19.48 -14.07
N ALA A 2 -19.68 -18.33 -13.52
CA ALA A 2 -18.62 -17.52 -14.13
C ALA A 2 -17.29 -18.27 -14.13
N LYS A 3 -16.45 -18.05 -15.14
CA LYS A 3 -15.18 -18.77 -15.31
C LYS A 3 -14.00 -17.87 -14.96
N PRO A 4 -13.02 -18.31 -14.17
CA PRO A 4 -11.82 -17.53 -13.90
C PRO A 4 -11.06 -17.21 -15.19
N ILE A 5 -10.48 -16.00 -15.24
CA ILE A 5 -9.67 -15.54 -16.36
C ILE A 5 -8.23 -15.94 -16.12
N PHE A 6 -7.58 -16.51 -17.13
CA PHE A 6 -6.17 -16.87 -17.10
C PHE A 6 -5.38 -16.08 -18.15
N LEU A 7 -4.24 -15.52 -17.74
CA LEU A 7 -3.27 -14.89 -18.63
C LEU A 7 -1.99 -15.73 -18.61
N LYS A 8 -1.55 -16.24 -19.77
CA LYS A 8 -0.37 -17.12 -19.89
C LYS A 8 -0.39 -18.28 -18.88
N ARG A 9 -1.57 -18.94 -18.75
CA ARG A 9 -1.86 -20.03 -17.80
C ARG A 9 -1.78 -19.66 -16.31
N LYS A 10 -1.67 -18.37 -15.95
CA LYS A 10 -1.74 -17.87 -14.58
C LYS A 10 -3.10 -17.22 -14.33
N LEU A 11 -3.68 -17.47 -13.16
CA LEU A 11 -4.93 -16.82 -12.74
C LEU A 11 -4.73 -15.30 -12.74
N LEU A 12 -5.65 -14.58 -13.39
CA LEU A 12 -5.65 -13.13 -13.40
C LEU A 12 -6.19 -12.64 -12.05
N THR A 13 -5.31 -12.01 -11.27
CA THR A 13 -5.55 -11.52 -9.92
C THR A 13 -5.19 -10.04 -9.82
N ILE A 14 -5.63 -9.36 -8.75
CA ILE A 14 -5.16 -8.02 -8.44
C ILE A 14 -3.65 -8.09 -8.13
N ARG A 15 -2.89 -7.26 -8.84
CA ARG A 15 -1.45 -7.02 -8.58
C ARG A 15 -1.29 -5.57 -8.14
N SER A 16 -0.05 -5.16 -7.85
CA SER A 16 0.30 -3.77 -7.59
C SER A 16 -0.23 -2.83 -8.68
N SER A 17 -0.65 -1.63 -8.29
CA SER A 17 -1.04 -0.58 -9.24
C SER A 17 0.13 -0.25 -10.17
N ALA A 18 -0.14 -0.23 -11.48
CA ALA A 18 0.85 0.09 -12.50
C ALA A 18 0.25 1.05 -13.52
N VAL A 19 0.96 2.14 -13.81
CA VAL A 19 0.51 3.21 -14.73
C VAL A 19 0.54 2.76 -16.20
N SER A 20 1.27 1.69 -16.54
CA SER A 20 1.32 1.09 -17.90
C SER A 20 1.89 -0.33 -17.84
N PRO A 21 1.12 -1.35 -17.41
CA PRO A 21 1.63 -2.70 -17.24
C PRO A 21 2.00 -3.34 -18.58
N ASN A 22 3.25 -3.83 -18.70
CA ASN A 22 3.69 -4.61 -19.86
C ASN A 22 3.43 -6.11 -19.64
N PHE A 23 2.21 -6.57 -19.98
CA PHE A 23 1.84 -7.98 -19.89
C PHE A 23 2.57 -8.88 -20.91
N GLN A 24 3.19 -8.29 -21.93
CA GLN A 24 3.96 -9.03 -22.95
C GLN A 24 5.46 -9.08 -22.67
N GLY A 25 5.93 -8.36 -21.64
CA GLY A 25 7.33 -8.36 -21.24
C GLY A 25 7.83 -9.75 -20.87
N LYS A 26 9.12 -9.99 -21.12
CA LYS A 26 9.80 -11.20 -20.62
C LYS A 26 9.82 -11.14 -19.10
N THR A 27 9.46 -12.26 -18.47
CA THR A 27 9.62 -12.38 -17.01
C THR A 27 11.10 -12.51 -16.71
N VAL A 28 11.62 -11.64 -15.84
CA VAL A 28 12.99 -11.74 -15.34
C VAL A 28 12.95 -12.56 -14.07
N LEU A 29 13.76 -13.62 -14.03
CA LEU A 29 14.00 -14.37 -12.80
C LEU A 29 15.02 -13.58 -11.98
N ALA A 30 14.57 -13.06 -10.84
CA ALA A 30 15.43 -12.38 -9.88
C ALA A 30 15.23 -13.01 -8.51
N SER A 31 16.34 -13.26 -7.82
CA SER A 31 16.37 -13.81 -6.46
C SER A 31 15.85 -12.79 -5.43
N GLU A 32 16.12 -11.50 -5.65
CA GLU A 32 15.65 -10.40 -4.81
C GLU A 32 15.24 -9.18 -5.65
N PRO A 33 14.30 -8.34 -5.14
CA PRO A 33 13.92 -7.10 -5.80
C PRO A 33 15.09 -6.14 -6.04
N TRP A 34 16.08 -6.12 -5.15
CA TRP A 34 17.26 -5.24 -5.25
C TRP A 34 18.06 -5.50 -6.52
N THR A 35 18.44 -6.75 -6.79
CA THR A 35 19.21 -7.14 -7.99
C THR A 35 18.44 -6.87 -9.27
N PHE A 36 17.13 -7.12 -9.27
CA PHE A 36 16.29 -6.84 -10.44
C PHE A 36 16.34 -5.36 -10.83
N VAL A 37 16.06 -4.48 -9.88
CA VAL A 37 16.04 -3.03 -10.13
C VAL A 37 17.43 -2.52 -10.46
N GLU A 38 18.49 -3.00 -9.79
CA GLU A 38 19.86 -2.62 -10.08
C GLU A 38 20.26 -2.95 -11.53
N SER A 39 19.95 -4.17 -11.99
CA SER A 39 20.18 -4.58 -13.38
C SER A 39 19.40 -3.72 -14.37
N TRP A 40 18.16 -3.37 -14.03
CA TRP A 40 17.34 -2.49 -14.86
C TRP A 40 17.93 -1.07 -14.93
N LEU A 41 18.36 -0.48 -13.81
CA LEU A 41 18.89 0.87 -13.72
C LEU A 41 20.18 1.04 -14.54
N ARG A 42 21.08 0.06 -14.51
CA ARG A 42 22.33 0.07 -15.29
C ARG A 42 22.10 0.26 -16.80
N ASN A 43 20.99 -0.24 -17.31
CA ASN A 43 20.67 -0.22 -18.74
C ASN A 43 19.70 0.91 -19.13
N ASN A 44 18.94 1.47 -18.18
CA ASN A 44 17.78 2.31 -18.48
C ASN A 44 17.75 3.64 -17.72
N SER A 45 18.74 3.94 -16.88
CA SER A 45 18.73 5.13 -16.02
C SER A 45 20.11 5.76 -15.85
N THR A 46 20.19 6.72 -14.93
CA THR A 46 21.41 7.48 -14.64
C THR A 46 22.24 6.82 -13.54
N VAL A 47 23.52 7.21 -13.48
CA VAL A 47 24.42 6.85 -12.38
C VAL A 47 23.87 7.32 -11.04
N GLU A 48 23.25 8.50 -11.00
CA GLU A 48 22.62 9.06 -9.79
C GLU A 48 21.47 8.19 -9.26
N ALA A 49 20.58 7.71 -10.14
CA ALA A 49 19.48 6.82 -9.74
C ALA A 49 20.02 5.51 -9.15
N SER A 50 21.07 4.96 -9.77
CA SER A 50 21.76 3.74 -9.32
C SER A 50 22.41 3.93 -7.95
N PHE A 51 23.06 5.08 -7.73
CA PHE A 51 23.68 5.43 -6.46
C PHE A 51 22.67 5.48 -5.30
N TYR A 52 21.53 6.15 -5.48
CA TYR A 52 20.49 6.15 -4.44
C TYR A 52 19.89 4.76 -4.20
N TRP A 53 19.77 3.94 -5.24
CA TRP A 53 19.27 2.57 -5.10
C TRP A 53 20.22 1.70 -4.26
N GLU A 54 21.52 1.82 -4.52
CA GLU A 54 22.55 1.14 -3.75
C GLU A 54 22.55 1.58 -2.29
N GLN A 55 22.45 2.89 -2.02
CA GLN A 55 22.30 3.38 -0.65
C GLN A 55 21.05 2.80 0.03
N ALA A 56 19.91 2.78 -0.67
CA ALA A 56 18.67 2.23 -0.14
C ALA A 56 18.84 0.75 0.25
N LYS A 57 19.47 -0.04 -0.61
CA LYS A 57 19.81 -1.45 -0.34
C LYS A 57 20.68 -1.57 0.90
N ASN A 58 21.74 -0.77 1.01
CA ASN A 58 22.68 -0.83 2.13
C ASN A 58 22.02 -0.45 3.46
N PHE A 59 21.13 0.56 3.47
CA PHE A 59 20.34 0.89 4.65
C PHE A 59 19.39 -0.24 5.07
N TYR A 60 18.74 -0.90 4.11
CA TYR A 60 17.91 -2.07 4.39
C TYR A 60 18.71 -3.22 4.98
N LEU A 61 19.83 -3.59 4.36
CA LEU A 61 20.68 -4.69 4.84
C LEU A 61 21.22 -4.40 6.25
N SER A 62 21.65 -3.16 6.50
CA SER A 62 22.11 -2.72 7.82
C SER A 62 20.99 -2.79 8.85
N SER A 63 19.74 -2.46 8.47
CA SER A 63 18.62 -2.50 9.41
C SER A 63 18.28 -3.89 9.95
N LYS A 64 18.62 -4.96 9.21
CA LYS A 64 18.32 -6.35 9.61
C LYS A 64 19.09 -6.81 10.85
N SER A 65 20.26 -6.23 11.10
CA SER A 65 21.10 -6.57 12.26
C SER A 65 20.90 -5.63 13.45
N LEU A 66 20.08 -4.59 13.30
CA LEU A 66 19.83 -3.62 14.35
C LEU A 66 18.67 -4.06 15.26
N PRO A 67 18.70 -3.65 16.55
CA PRO A 67 17.55 -3.82 17.42
C PRO A 67 16.35 -3.02 16.90
N THR A 68 15.13 -3.45 17.24
CA THR A 68 13.87 -2.84 16.78
C THR A 68 13.78 -1.34 17.06
N THR A 69 14.45 -0.83 18.09
CA THR A 69 14.49 0.59 18.44
C THR A 69 15.43 1.41 17.56
N ALA A 70 16.44 0.80 16.94
CA ALA A 70 17.43 1.48 16.10
C ALA A 70 17.18 1.26 14.60
N ALA A 71 16.55 0.14 14.22
CA ALA A 71 16.21 -0.19 12.83
C ALA A 71 15.36 0.86 12.08
N PRO A 72 14.44 1.62 12.73
CA PRO A 72 13.56 2.55 12.00
C PRO A 72 14.28 3.66 11.24
N LEU A 73 15.38 4.19 11.76
CA LEU A 73 16.09 5.31 11.11
C LEU A 73 16.77 4.87 9.79
N PRO A 74 17.53 3.77 9.73
CA PRO A 74 18.00 3.24 8.45
C PRO A 74 16.87 2.86 7.51
N LEU A 75 15.79 2.23 8.00
CA LEU A 75 14.63 1.91 7.15
C LEU A 75 13.99 3.15 6.54
N TYR A 76 13.91 4.25 7.30
CA TYR A 76 13.47 5.54 6.80
C TYR A 76 14.33 6.00 5.62
N TYR A 77 15.66 5.99 5.76
CA TYR A 77 16.56 6.38 4.67
C TYR A 77 16.55 5.38 3.50
N CYS A 78 16.29 4.09 3.75
CA CYS A 78 16.04 3.11 2.70
C CYS A 78 14.87 3.54 1.81
N PHE A 79 13.70 3.80 2.40
CA PHE A 79 12.52 4.23 1.63
C PHE A 79 12.71 5.60 0.99
N LEU A 80 13.35 6.55 1.68
CA LEU A 80 13.63 7.89 1.16
C LEU A 80 14.50 7.81 -0.11
N ASN A 81 15.56 7.01 -0.09
CA ASN A 81 16.45 6.87 -1.23
C ASN A 81 15.82 6.03 -2.36
N ALA A 82 15.03 5.00 -2.04
CA ALA A 82 14.23 4.30 -3.05
C ALA A 82 13.24 5.24 -3.76
N ALA A 83 12.61 6.16 -3.02
CA ALA A 83 11.74 7.19 -3.59
C ALA A 83 12.52 8.16 -4.50
N LYS A 84 13.72 8.63 -4.09
CA LYS A 84 14.58 9.45 -4.97
C LYS A 84 14.93 8.72 -6.26
N THR A 85 15.33 7.45 -6.19
CA THR A 85 15.59 6.62 -7.38
C THR A 85 14.38 6.62 -8.32
N LEU A 86 13.18 6.37 -7.78
CA LEU A 86 11.96 6.37 -8.59
C LEU A 86 11.69 7.73 -9.22
N LEU A 87 11.81 8.83 -8.48
CA LEU A 87 11.60 10.18 -8.98
C LEU A 87 12.58 10.54 -10.11
N ILE A 88 13.86 10.19 -9.96
CA ILE A 88 14.88 10.40 -11.01
C ILE A 88 14.53 9.59 -12.27
N VAL A 89 14.21 8.30 -12.10
CA VAL A 89 13.79 7.42 -13.22
C VAL A 89 12.58 7.97 -13.95
N LYS A 90 11.62 8.54 -13.21
CA LYS A 90 10.39 9.14 -13.73
C LYS A 90 10.55 10.60 -14.15
N LYS A 91 11.78 11.14 -14.13
CA LYS A 91 12.12 12.52 -14.48
C LYS A 91 11.27 13.55 -13.74
N GLN A 92 10.92 13.26 -12.49
CA GLN A 92 10.19 14.17 -11.63
C GLN A 92 11.15 15.15 -10.98
N VAL A 93 10.78 16.44 -10.95
CA VAL A 93 11.55 17.47 -10.25
C VAL A 93 11.24 17.41 -8.76
N PHE A 94 12.27 17.38 -7.92
CA PHE A 94 12.12 17.39 -6.47
C PHE A 94 13.27 18.17 -5.81
N SER A 95 13.03 18.62 -4.58
CA SER A 95 14.08 19.18 -3.73
C SER A 95 14.63 18.11 -2.79
N THR A 96 15.86 18.27 -2.31
CA THR A 96 16.50 17.33 -1.36
C THR A 96 15.84 17.26 0.01
N LYS A 97 14.91 18.18 0.32
CA LYS A 97 14.11 18.14 1.54
C LYS A 97 13.19 16.92 1.53
N HIS A 98 12.99 16.31 2.70
CA HIS A 98 12.21 15.08 2.81
C HIS A 98 10.71 15.29 2.52
N GLY A 99 10.20 16.49 2.81
CA GLY A 99 8.78 16.83 2.60
C GLY A 99 7.85 16.41 3.74
N VAL A 100 8.42 15.99 4.86
CA VAL A 100 7.70 15.65 6.11
C VAL A 100 8.52 16.13 7.31
N SER A 101 7.84 16.55 8.38
CA SER A 101 8.47 16.89 9.67
C SER A 101 7.59 16.46 10.84
N GLY A 102 8.19 16.04 11.95
CA GLY A 102 7.47 15.73 13.19
C GLY A 102 7.60 16.83 14.22
N ASN A 103 6.59 17.00 15.08
CA ASN A 103 6.68 17.77 16.32
C ASN A 103 5.77 17.17 17.39
N TYR A 104 6.29 17.04 18.61
CA TYR A 104 5.48 16.65 19.76
C TYR A 104 4.72 17.88 20.29
N SER A 105 3.41 17.77 20.44
CA SER A 105 2.54 18.85 20.96
C SER A 105 2.03 18.59 22.39
N GLY A 106 2.39 17.45 22.99
CA GLY A 106 1.88 17.07 24.30
C GLY A 106 2.51 17.87 25.45
N LYS A 107 1.74 18.05 26.52
CA LYS A 107 2.21 18.76 27.73
C LYS A 107 3.05 17.87 28.66
N ARG A 108 3.04 16.55 28.45
CA ARG A 108 3.66 15.54 29.33
C ARG A 108 4.66 14.70 28.56
N ALA A 109 5.85 15.26 28.31
CA ALA A 109 6.94 14.57 27.60
C ALA A 109 7.35 13.22 28.23
N ALA A 110 7.09 13.01 29.52
CA ALA A 110 7.36 11.74 30.22
C ALA A 110 6.39 10.59 29.87
N ARG A 111 5.26 10.89 29.21
CA ARG A 111 4.27 9.90 28.74
C ARG A 111 3.77 10.30 27.35
N PRO A 112 4.61 10.19 26.31
CA PRO A 112 4.21 10.55 24.96
C PRO A 112 3.06 9.64 24.50
N ASN A 113 2.06 10.24 23.86
CA ASN A 113 0.95 9.53 23.20
C ASN A 113 1.02 9.84 21.70
N THR A 114 0.64 8.89 20.85
CA THR A 114 0.61 9.02 19.39
C THR A 114 -0.35 10.10 18.90
N GLU A 115 -1.36 10.47 19.68
CA GLU A 115 -2.25 11.60 19.40
C GLU A 115 -1.55 12.97 19.50
N ASP A 116 -0.51 13.06 20.33
CA ASP A 116 0.30 14.26 20.57
C ASP A 116 1.49 14.37 19.60
N GLU A 117 1.82 13.30 18.88
CA GLU A 117 2.87 13.29 17.86
C GLU A 117 2.31 13.80 16.54
N LYS A 118 2.60 15.08 16.22
CA LYS A 118 2.13 15.71 14.98
C LYS A 118 3.11 15.46 13.85
N VAL A 119 2.56 15.12 12.69
CA VAL A 119 3.27 14.90 11.42
C VAL A 119 2.78 15.93 10.42
N ASN A 120 3.70 16.77 9.98
CA ASN A 120 3.44 17.83 9.02
C ASN A 120 3.98 17.46 7.63
N PHE A 121 3.07 17.30 6.68
CA PHE A 121 3.39 17.16 5.27
C PHE A 121 3.72 18.54 4.68
N LYS A 122 4.71 18.59 3.80
CA LYS A 122 5.13 19.84 3.16
C LYS A 122 4.76 19.80 1.69
N THR A 123 4.41 20.95 1.12
CA THR A 123 4.09 21.11 -0.31
C THR A 123 5.29 20.96 -1.25
N ARG A 124 6.50 20.79 -0.70
CA ARG A 124 7.75 20.60 -1.45
C ARG A 124 8.60 19.52 -0.78
N GLY A 125 9.44 18.87 -1.57
CA GLY A 125 10.33 17.80 -1.11
C GLY A 125 9.98 16.47 -1.74
N ILE A 126 10.64 15.43 -1.27
CA ILE A 126 10.54 14.08 -1.81
C ILE A 126 9.12 13.52 -1.65
N LEU A 127 8.49 13.67 -0.47
CA LEU A 127 7.10 13.24 -0.26
C LEU A 127 6.13 13.94 -1.23
N ALA A 128 6.24 15.26 -1.38
CA ALA A 128 5.35 16.02 -2.27
C ALA A 128 5.52 15.62 -3.74
N ALA A 129 6.75 15.42 -4.18
CA ALA A 129 7.05 14.97 -5.54
C ALA A 129 6.55 13.53 -5.77
N LEU A 130 6.66 12.66 -4.77
CA LEU A 130 6.13 11.30 -4.83
C LEU A 130 4.60 11.30 -4.90
N GLY A 131 3.93 12.12 -4.09
CA GLY A 131 2.48 12.30 -4.15
C GLY A 131 2.02 12.74 -5.55
N SER A 132 2.65 13.77 -6.10
CA SER A 132 2.37 14.22 -7.48
C SER A 132 2.61 13.14 -8.54
N LEU A 133 3.61 12.27 -8.36
CA LEU A 133 3.87 11.16 -9.30
C LEU A 133 2.74 10.13 -9.34
N ILE A 134 2.02 9.94 -8.23
CA ILE A 134 0.95 8.96 -8.08
C ILE A 134 -0.45 9.58 -8.12
N ASP A 135 -0.56 10.86 -8.50
CA ASP A 135 -1.82 11.63 -8.51
C ASP A 135 -2.48 11.76 -7.12
N ASP A 136 -1.64 11.75 -6.07
CA ASP A 136 -2.02 11.94 -4.67
C ASP A 136 -1.43 13.26 -4.16
N HIS A 137 -2.00 14.36 -4.65
CA HIS A 137 -1.52 15.70 -4.32
C HIS A 137 -1.79 16.03 -2.86
N ILE A 138 -0.77 16.59 -2.19
CA ILE A 138 -0.95 17.12 -0.83
C ILE A 138 -1.85 18.36 -0.92
N THR A 139 -3.11 18.23 -0.46
CA THR A 139 -4.12 19.29 -0.55
C THR A 139 -3.71 20.54 0.23
N PRO A 140 -3.87 21.74 -0.35
CA PRO A 140 -3.57 22.96 0.38
C PRO A 140 -4.44 23.20 1.60
N GLY A 141 -3.83 23.28 2.79
CA GLY A 141 -4.49 23.55 4.06
C GLY A 141 -4.59 22.34 4.99
N GLU A 142 -4.46 21.12 4.46
CA GLU A 142 -4.53 19.86 5.22
C GLU A 142 -3.17 19.17 5.30
N TYR A 143 -2.28 19.76 6.09
CA TYR A 143 -0.89 19.36 6.15
C TYR A 143 -0.48 18.68 7.44
N GLN A 144 -1.36 18.58 8.43
CA GLN A 144 -0.99 18.08 9.75
C GLN A 144 -1.89 16.93 10.17
N TYR A 145 -1.26 15.78 10.41
CA TYR A 145 -1.87 14.59 10.97
C TYR A 145 -1.23 14.28 12.31
N ASN A 146 -1.85 13.45 13.14
CA ASN A 146 -1.14 12.79 14.24
C ASN A 146 -0.79 11.35 13.88
N LEU A 147 0.11 10.73 14.65
CA LEU A 147 0.51 9.33 14.39
C LEU A 147 -0.68 8.36 14.50
N ASP A 148 -1.65 8.63 15.37
CA ASP A 148 -2.90 7.84 15.46
C ASP A 148 -3.64 7.78 14.13
N GLN A 149 -3.89 8.94 13.52
CA GLN A 149 -4.54 9.05 12.22
C GLN A 149 -3.73 8.33 11.14
N LEU A 150 -2.40 8.45 11.14
CA LEU A 150 -1.56 7.78 10.14
C LEU A 150 -1.58 6.26 10.31
N PHE A 151 -1.32 5.74 11.51
CA PHE A 151 -1.29 4.31 11.78
C PHE A 151 -2.65 3.63 11.55
N TYR A 152 -3.74 4.32 11.90
CA TYR A 152 -5.08 3.85 11.61
C TYR A 152 -5.33 3.70 10.10
N ASN A 153 -4.74 4.53 9.24
CA ASN A 153 -4.99 4.51 7.79
C ASN A 153 -3.99 3.66 6.98
N ILE A 154 -2.97 3.06 7.60
CA ILE A 154 -1.98 2.24 6.88
C ILE A 154 -2.43 0.76 6.90
N PRO A 155 -2.75 0.12 5.76
CA PRO A 155 -3.31 -1.24 5.73
C PRO A 155 -2.50 -2.29 6.52
N TYR A 156 -1.17 -2.22 6.46
CA TYR A 156 -0.29 -3.17 7.15
C TYR A 156 -0.12 -2.92 8.65
N ILE A 157 -0.48 -1.73 9.13
CA ILE A 157 -0.36 -1.33 10.55
C ILE A 157 -1.73 -1.31 11.22
N HIS A 158 -2.81 -1.03 10.46
CA HIS A 158 -4.16 -0.82 10.94
C HIS A 158 -4.62 -1.88 11.94
N ARG A 159 -4.43 -3.17 11.63
CA ARG A 159 -4.86 -4.24 12.54
C ARG A 159 -4.11 -4.23 13.87
N ALA A 160 -2.79 -4.04 13.82
CA ALA A 160 -1.99 -3.93 15.04
C ALA A 160 -2.40 -2.68 15.85
N TYR A 161 -2.71 -1.58 15.16
CA TYR A 161 -3.26 -0.38 15.77
C TYR A 161 -4.61 -0.66 16.45
N CYS A 162 -5.59 -1.22 15.73
CA CYS A 162 -6.90 -1.55 16.31
C CYS A 162 -6.75 -2.46 17.54
N LEU A 163 -5.95 -3.52 17.45
CA LEU A 163 -5.71 -4.42 18.59
C LEU A 163 -5.04 -3.75 19.79
N SER A 164 -4.24 -2.69 19.57
CA SER A 164 -3.53 -2.00 20.65
C SER A 164 -4.38 -0.91 21.31
N TYR A 165 -5.32 -0.32 20.58
CA TYR A 165 -6.11 0.84 21.02
C TYR A 165 -7.60 0.53 21.23
N ASP A 166 -8.08 -0.65 20.83
CA ASP A 166 -9.40 -1.17 21.17
C ASP A 166 -9.37 -1.68 22.62
N THR A 167 -10.10 -0.99 23.49
CA THR A 167 -10.11 -1.20 24.94
C THR A 167 -11.53 -1.13 25.46
N GLU A 168 -11.76 -1.50 26.72
CA GLU A 168 -13.09 -1.40 27.36
C GLU A 168 -13.69 0.02 27.28
N THR A 169 -12.84 1.05 27.22
CA THR A 169 -13.24 2.46 27.20
C THR A 169 -13.16 3.13 25.82
N ARG A 170 -12.62 2.45 24.80
CA ARG A 170 -12.43 2.99 23.44
C ARG A 170 -12.63 1.88 22.43
N THR A 171 -13.69 1.97 21.63
CA THR A 171 -13.88 1.06 20.49
C THR A 171 -13.22 1.62 19.24
N VAL A 172 -12.33 0.86 18.61
CA VAL A 172 -11.68 1.24 17.35
C VAL A 172 -12.24 0.40 16.20
N PRO A 173 -13.03 0.98 15.27
CA PRO A 173 -13.62 0.21 14.18
C PRO A 173 -12.55 -0.18 13.15
N GLU A 174 -12.69 -1.37 12.55
CA GLU A 174 -11.83 -1.74 11.43
C GLU A 174 -12.23 -1.02 10.13
N LEU A 175 -11.24 -0.49 9.40
CA LEU A 175 -11.39 0.16 8.09
C LEU A 175 -11.33 -0.84 6.93
N PHE A 176 -10.50 -1.87 7.08
CA PHE A 176 -10.18 -2.79 5.98
C PHE A 176 -10.95 -4.10 6.15
N ILE A 177 -11.52 -4.59 5.05
CA ILE A 177 -12.15 -5.91 5.00
C ILE A 177 -11.13 -6.89 4.42
N PRO A 178 -10.67 -7.91 5.18
CA PRO A 178 -9.73 -8.88 4.65
C PRO A 178 -10.42 -9.78 3.63
N ILE A 179 -9.75 -9.97 2.49
CA ILE A 179 -10.24 -10.79 1.38
C ILE A 179 -9.25 -11.89 1.01
N LYS A 180 -9.81 -13.00 0.51
CA LYS A 180 -9.13 -14.18 -0.03
C LYS A 180 -9.44 -14.36 -1.51
N ASP A 181 -8.51 -15.01 -2.18
CA ASP A 181 -8.60 -15.38 -3.59
C ASP A 181 -9.14 -14.26 -4.51
N PRO A 182 -8.58 -13.04 -4.48
CA PRO A 182 -9.00 -11.97 -5.38
C PRO A 182 -8.68 -12.37 -6.83
N HIS A 183 -9.67 -12.45 -7.71
CA HIS A 183 -9.47 -12.79 -9.11
C HIS A 183 -10.55 -12.22 -10.03
N PHE A 184 -10.31 -12.29 -11.33
CA PHE A 184 -11.27 -11.86 -12.33
C PHE A 184 -11.94 -13.07 -13.00
N VAL A 185 -13.23 -12.93 -13.29
CA VAL A 185 -14.04 -13.95 -13.95
C VAL A 185 -14.75 -13.37 -15.16
N ASN A 186 -15.07 -14.23 -16.13
CA ASN A 186 -15.85 -13.91 -17.32
C ASN A 186 -17.21 -14.65 -17.29
N LYS A 187 -18.26 -13.99 -17.79
CA LYS A 187 -19.57 -14.62 -18.00
C LYS A 187 -19.55 -15.52 -19.23
N PRO A 188 -19.90 -16.81 -19.11
CA PRO A 188 -19.98 -17.72 -20.24
C PRO A 188 -20.85 -17.16 -21.38
N GLY A 189 -20.35 -17.21 -22.61
CA GLY A 189 -21.05 -16.71 -23.79
C GLY A 189 -21.16 -15.17 -23.86
N SER A 190 -20.38 -14.43 -23.07
CA SER A 190 -20.39 -12.97 -23.04
C SER A 190 -18.97 -12.40 -22.94
N THR A 191 -18.79 -11.17 -23.41
CA THR A 191 -17.55 -10.41 -23.21
C THR A 191 -17.49 -9.74 -21.84
N GLN A 192 -18.54 -9.86 -21.02
CA GLN A 192 -18.58 -9.24 -19.69
C GLN A 192 -17.73 -9.99 -18.67
N SER A 193 -16.89 -9.24 -17.99
CA SER A 193 -15.98 -9.69 -16.94
C SER A 193 -16.13 -8.84 -15.67
N TRP A 194 -15.76 -9.39 -14.52
CA TRP A 194 -15.78 -8.68 -13.24
C TRP A 194 -14.80 -9.27 -12.23
N PHE A 195 -14.53 -8.52 -11.17
CA PHE A 195 -13.74 -8.95 -10.02
C PHE A 195 -14.58 -9.76 -9.03
N VAL A 196 -13.97 -10.79 -8.44
CA VAL A 196 -14.52 -11.65 -7.38
C VAL A 196 -13.47 -11.86 -6.29
N ALA A 197 -13.91 -11.91 -5.04
CA ALA A 197 -13.11 -12.37 -3.91
C ALA A 197 -14.00 -13.02 -2.86
N GLU A 198 -13.39 -13.70 -1.90
CA GLU A 198 -14.04 -14.20 -0.70
C GLU A 198 -13.67 -13.31 0.49
N ILE A 199 -14.60 -12.98 1.38
CA ILE A 199 -14.23 -12.38 2.67
C ILE A 199 -13.56 -13.45 3.53
N GLU A 200 -12.49 -13.10 4.25
CA GLU A 200 -11.82 -14.02 5.17
C GLU A 200 -12.84 -14.79 6.03
N PRO A 201 -12.82 -16.14 6.06
CA PRO A 201 -13.82 -16.98 6.72
C PRO A 201 -13.62 -17.01 8.25
N ASP A 202 -13.42 -15.84 8.83
CA ASP A 202 -13.41 -15.57 10.25
C ASP A 202 -14.76 -14.91 10.61
N PRO A 203 -15.49 -15.41 11.62
CA PRO A 203 -16.80 -14.85 12.00
C PRO A 203 -16.80 -13.35 12.29
N ARG A 204 -15.64 -12.75 12.63
CA ARG A 204 -15.47 -11.30 12.79
C ARG A 204 -15.71 -10.53 11.49
N TYR A 205 -15.40 -11.13 10.34
CA TYR A 205 -15.52 -10.49 9.02
C TYR A 205 -16.61 -11.11 8.16
N ALA A 206 -16.73 -12.43 8.13
CA ALA A 206 -17.70 -13.17 7.33
C ALA A 206 -19.10 -13.16 7.97
N ASN A 207 -19.73 -11.99 8.06
CA ASN A 207 -21.04 -11.79 8.67
C ASN A 207 -21.86 -10.73 7.91
N GLY A 208 -23.14 -10.62 8.26
CA GLY A 208 -24.07 -9.68 7.61
C GLY A 208 -23.68 -8.20 7.77
N HIS A 209 -23.05 -7.84 8.89
CA HIS A 209 -22.62 -6.46 9.15
C HIS A 209 -21.54 -6.00 8.17
N THR A 210 -20.54 -6.83 7.92
CA THR A 210 -19.50 -6.55 6.91
C THR A 210 -20.09 -6.43 5.51
N ILE A 211 -21.06 -7.29 5.15
CA ILE A 211 -21.75 -7.20 3.86
C ILE A 211 -22.47 -5.86 3.70
N ASN A 212 -23.12 -5.37 4.76
CA ASN A 212 -23.82 -4.09 4.75
C ASN A 212 -22.86 -2.88 4.66
N LYS A 213 -21.58 -3.07 4.99
CA LYS A 213 -20.52 -2.06 4.88
C LYS A 213 -19.75 -2.10 3.56
N LEU A 214 -20.07 -3.04 2.65
CA LEU A 214 -19.39 -3.10 1.36
C LEU A 214 -19.60 -1.78 0.59
N PRO A 215 -18.59 -1.31 -0.14
CA PRO A 215 -18.77 -0.17 -1.05
C PRO A 215 -19.92 -0.45 -2.04
N PRO A 216 -20.62 0.59 -2.52
CA PRO A 216 -21.81 0.42 -3.36
C PRO A 216 -21.54 -0.35 -4.66
N ASP A 217 -20.30 -0.36 -5.13
CA ASP A 217 -19.84 -1.10 -6.31
C ASP A 217 -19.66 -2.60 -6.07
N PHE A 218 -19.86 -3.11 -4.86
CA PHE A 218 -19.72 -4.51 -4.51
C PHE A 218 -21.04 -5.11 -4.02
N GLU A 219 -21.19 -6.42 -4.21
CA GLU A 219 -22.32 -7.20 -3.72
C GLU A 219 -21.92 -8.62 -3.36
N ARG A 220 -22.66 -9.23 -2.43
CA ARG A 220 -22.55 -10.65 -2.10
C ARG A 220 -23.20 -11.50 -3.20
N LEU A 221 -22.55 -12.60 -3.57
CA LEU A 221 -23.16 -13.65 -4.36
C LEU A 221 -24.10 -14.50 -3.49
N THR A 222 -25.40 -14.37 -3.72
CA THR A 222 -26.44 -15.08 -2.93
C THR A 222 -26.56 -16.57 -3.29
N ASN A 223 -26.05 -16.98 -4.44
CA ASN A 223 -26.03 -18.37 -4.89
C ASN A 223 -24.92 -19.23 -4.25
N ILE A 224 -24.16 -18.66 -3.30
CA ILE A 224 -23.11 -19.32 -2.53
C ILE A 224 -23.41 -19.05 -1.04
N SER A 225 -23.90 -20.05 -0.33
CA SER A 225 -24.38 -19.93 1.05
C SER A 225 -23.31 -20.27 2.09
N ASP A 226 -22.40 -21.18 1.76
CA ASP A 226 -21.31 -21.68 2.60
C ASP A 226 -20.19 -20.66 2.81
N ARG A 227 -20.06 -19.67 1.91
CA ARG A 227 -18.97 -18.71 1.89
C ARG A 227 -19.46 -17.29 1.62
N TYR A 228 -18.69 -16.31 2.09
CA TYR A 228 -18.97 -14.88 1.90
C TYR A 228 -18.28 -14.37 0.63
N VAL A 229 -18.74 -14.85 -0.52
CA VAL A 229 -18.18 -14.45 -1.81
C VAL A 229 -18.79 -13.12 -2.26
N ILE A 230 -17.93 -12.16 -2.58
CA ILE A 230 -18.29 -10.83 -3.06
C ILE A 230 -17.82 -10.65 -4.51
N ARG A 231 -18.53 -9.81 -5.26
CA ARG A 231 -18.12 -9.39 -6.59
C ARG A 231 -18.31 -7.90 -6.80
N MET A 232 -17.55 -7.34 -7.74
CA MET A 232 -17.83 -6.01 -8.27
C MET A 232 -19.08 -6.05 -9.16
N LYS A 233 -19.95 -5.04 -9.05
CA LYS A 233 -21.15 -4.86 -9.86
C LYS A 233 -20.81 -4.38 -11.27
N LYS A 234 -19.89 -3.42 -11.38
CA LYS A 234 -19.40 -2.89 -12.66
C LYS A 234 -18.80 -4.03 -13.49
N ARG A 235 -19.22 -4.09 -14.75
CA ARG A 235 -18.72 -5.05 -15.75
C ARG A 235 -17.70 -4.36 -16.64
N PHE A 236 -16.63 -5.06 -16.99
CA PHE A 236 -15.66 -4.61 -17.99
C PHE A 236 -15.57 -5.64 -19.13
N ARG A 237 -14.93 -5.26 -20.23
CA ARG A 237 -14.73 -6.08 -21.43
C ARG A 237 -13.23 -6.28 -21.66
#